data_AF-A0ABD7HXU4-F1
#
_entry.id   AF-A0ABD7HXU4-F1
#
_cell.length_a   1.000
_cell.length_b   1.000
_cell.length_c   1.000
_cell.angle_alpha   90.00
_cell.angle_beta   90.00
_cell.angle_gamma   90.00
#
_symmetry.space_group_name_H-M   'P 1'
#
loop_
_entity.id
_entity.type
_entity.pdbx_description
1 polymer ?
#
loop_
_entity_poly.entity_id
_entity_poly.type
_entity_poly.pdbx_seq_one_letter_code
_entity_poly.pdbx_strand_id
1 'polypeptide(L)'
;MEFNCYDVLEVHGSRYIITEKIKYIEIIPKADKEQSYRGQPSMTKSPGDYWHEYGLEAVEGIDKIWLTIEYNDNEWCTVSRTSYHTRPGKGFTLHQIGLEKVVNVDGESGASIGDRAGYREYQLPCEGGASVFFEEEWFEGEKMFAEGSRVPLVNIRLCNDAAAQAIKQKMRNKFMKKRFGSIAVGVGYTVLFLLFLFWSDNDLSWHSIRAMFGVPYTAKEHMHDTSAYYTKTDSDSDYVYTSTLDPVSTALDLIDSVNGDIKNERDNLEEGHEVIVFYSGDLVYIITNTDGQTKVKVCEQSKLTQEDWKIIDRTLISSHILDNYATMVRLGDNAGRERLYPTTNSGNTSNTKL
;
A
#
# COMPACT_ATOMS: atom_id res chain seq x y z
N MET A 1 17.81 -13.54 -30.67
CA MET A 1 16.42 -13.01 -30.66
C MET A 1 15.93 -12.94 -29.21
N GLU A 2 15.11 -11.96 -28.84
CA GLU A 2 14.60 -11.82 -27.45
C GLU A 2 13.12 -11.44 -27.46
N PHE A 3 12.35 -12.04 -26.54
CA PHE A 3 10.91 -11.78 -26.39
C PHE A 3 10.61 -11.16 -25.03
N ASN A 4 9.43 -10.54 -24.89
CA ASN A 4 8.97 -9.94 -23.65
C ASN A 4 7.74 -10.67 -23.10
N CYS A 5 7.50 -10.54 -21.80
CA CYS A 5 6.24 -11.01 -21.23
C CYS A 5 5.04 -10.41 -21.96
N TYR A 6 4.00 -11.22 -22.09
CA TYR A 6 2.77 -10.98 -22.84
C TYR A 6 2.91 -10.88 -24.36
N ASP A 7 4.10 -11.06 -24.92
CA ASP A 7 4.21 -11.30 -26.36
C ASP A 7 3.52 -12.62 -26.72
N VAL A 8 2.92 -12.67 -27.91
CA VAL A 8 2.25 -13.85 -28.43
C VAL A 8 3.15 -14.48 -29.48
N LEU A 9 3.51 -15.74 -29.27
CA LEU A 9 4.33 -16.52 -30.18
C LEU A 9 3.48 -17.59 -30.88
N GLU A 10 3.81 -17.88 -32.12
CA GLU A 10 3.36 -19.07 -32.82
C GLU A 10 4.48 -20.10 -32.81
N VAL A 11 4.16 -21.27 -32.24
CA VAL A 11 5.06 -22.40 -32.06
C VAL A 11 4.36 -23.62 -32.65
N HIS A 12 4.94 -24.20 -33.71
CA HIS A 12 4.34 -25.34 -34.44
C HIS A 12 2.89 -25.12 -34.91
N GLY A 13 2.56 -23.88 -35.31
CA GLY A 13 1.22 -23.52 -35.80
C GLY A 13 0.19 -23.18 -34.71
N SER A 14 0.55 -23.36 -33.44
CA SER A 14 -0.30 -23.00 -32.29
C SER A 14 0.18 -21.69 -31.66
N ARG A 15 -0.78 -20.86 -31.21
CA ARG A 15 -0.47 -19.58 -30.55
C ARG A 15 -0.38 -19.74 -29.04
N TYR A 16 0.67 -19.16 -28.49
CA TYR A 16 0.94 -19.12 -27.06
C TYR A 16 1.24 -17.69 -26.62
N ILE A 17 0.89 -17.35 -25.39
CA ILE A 17 1.30 -16.11 -24.75
C ILE A 17 2.41 -16.38 -23.73
N ILE A 18 3.44 -15.54 -23.72
CA ILE A 18 4.49 -15.58 -22.71
C ILE A 18 3.92 -15.04 -21.39
N THR A 19 3.87 -15.88 -20.36
CA THR A 19 3.40 -15.48 -19.02
C THR A 19 4.53 -15.24 -18.04
N GLU A 20 5.70 -15.80 -18.31
CA GLU A 20 6.92 -15.63 -17.53
C GLU A 20 8.16 -15.67 -18.43
N LYS A 21 9.18 -14.94 -17.99
CA LYS A 21 10.51 -14.89 -18.60
C LYS A 21 11.54 -14.96 -17.49
N ILE A 22 12.38 -15.98 -17.54
CA ILE A 22 13.44 -16.22 -16.57
C ILE A 22 14.78 -16.12 -17.28
N LYS A 23 15.71 -15.36 -16.70
CA LYS A 23 17.11 -15.31 -17.15
C LYS A 23 17.97 -16.10 -16.19
N TYR A 24 18.68 -17.09 -16.72
CA TYR A 24 19.63 -17.90 -15.99
C TYR A 24 21.06 -17.56 -16.40
N ILE A 25 22.01 -17.77 -15.48
CA ILE A 25 23.44 -17.82 -15.80
C ILE A 25 24.02 -19.16 -15.35
N GLU A 26 25.01 -19.66 -16.08
CA GLU A 26 25.87 -20.74 -15.63
C GLU A 26 26.77 -20.26 -14.50
N ILE A 27 26.90 -21.06 -13.44
CA ILE A 27 27.70 -20.74 -12.26
C ILE A 27 28.65 -21.87 -11.88
N ILE A 28 29.66 -21.52 -11.09
CA ILE A 28 30.53 -22.52 -10.46
C ILE A 28 29.94 -23.02 -9.14
N PRO A 29 30.21 -24.28 -8.75
CA PRO A 29 29.88 -24.79 -7.42
C PRO A 29 30.52 -23.95 -6.31
N LYS A 30 29.73 -23.59 -5.30
CA LYS A 30 30.16 -22.85 -4.10
C LYS A 30 29.80 -23.57 -2.80
N ALA A 31 28.62 -24.19 -2.73
CA ALA A 31 28.14 -24.89 -1.54
C ALA A 31 28.49 -26.39 -1.58
N ASP A 32 28.53 -27.04 -0.41
CA ASP A 32 28.83 -28.48 -0.31
C ASP A 32 27.88 -29.34 -1.15
N LYS A 33 26.59 -28.99 -1.18
CA LYS A 33 25.57 -29.66 -1.99
C LYS A 33 25.77 -29.51 -3.50
N GLU A 34 26.52 -28.51 -3.94
CA GLU A 34 26.79 -28.23 -5.35
C GLU A 34 28.06 -28.95 -5.84
N GLN A 35 28.87 -29.51 -4.93
CA GLN A 35 30.17 -30.07 -5.31
C GLN A 35 30.08 -31.34 -6.16
N SER A 36 28.92 -32.01 -6.21
CA SER A 36 28.66 -33.11 -7.13
C SER A 36 28.74 -32.70 -8.61
N TYR A 37 28.62 -31.40 -8.91
CA TYR A 37 28.70 -30.83 -10.26
C TYR A 37 30.11 -30.38 -10.64
N ARG A 38 31.07 -30.37 -9.71
CA ARG A 38 32.42 -29.86 -9.95
C ARG A 38 33.22 -30.76 -10.88
N GLY A 39 33.68 -30.21 -12.01
CA GLY A 39 34.63 -30.89 -12.91
C GLY A 39 34.02 -32.06 -13.69
N GLN A 40 32.70 -32.07 -13.88
CA GLN A 40 32.03 -33.09 -14.67
C GLN A 40 32.44 -32.98 -16.16
N PRO A 41 32.73 -34.10 -16.85
CA PRO A 41 33.20 -34.06 -18.24
C PRO A 41 32.21 -33.42 -19.23
N SER A 42 30.92 -33.49 -18.95
CA SER A 42 29.84 -32.93 -19.79
C SER A 42 29.47 -31.49 -19.41
N MET A 43 30.31 -30.79 -18.65
CA MET A 43 30.14 -29.37 -18.34
C MET A 43 30.69 -28.54 -19.51
N THR A 44 29.82 -28.18 -20.45
CA THR A 44 30.20 -27.52 -21.70
C THR A 44 30.02 -26.00 -21.65
N LYS A 45 29.08 -25.49 -20.84
CA LYS A 45 28.89 -24.05 -20.62
C LYS A 45 29.95 -23.48 -19.68
N SER A 46 30.42 -22.29 -20.01
CA SER A 46 31.36 -21.51 -19.21
C SER A 46 30.61 -20.65 -18.18
N PRO A 47 31.19 -20.40 -17.00
CA PRO A 47 30.58 -19.50 -16.02
C PRO A 47 30.31 -18.13 -16.62
N GLY A 48 29.06 -17.65 -16.51
CA GLY A 48 28.61 -16.40 -17.13
C GLY A 48 27.91 -16.57 -18.48
N ASP A 49 27.96 -17.75 -19.10
CA ASP A 49 27.02 -18.11 -20.16
C ASP A 49 25.60 -17.99 -19.62
N TYR A 50 24.66 -17.58 -20.47
CA TYR A 50 23.30 -17.30 -20.03
C TYR A 50 22.28 -17.74 -21.06
N TRP A 51 21.05 -17.95 -20.62
CA TRP A 51 19.93 -18.26 -21.48
C TRP A 51 18.66 -17.62 -20.91
N HIS A 52 17.67 -17.50 -21.79
CA HIS A 52 16.33 -17.14 -21.39
C HIS A 52 15.43 -18.35 -21.52
N GLU A 53 14.62 -18.56 -20.51
CA GLU A 53 13.49 -19.47 -20.56
C GLU A 53 12.20 -18.65 -20.52
N TYR A 54 11.28 -18.98 -21.40
CA TYR A 54 9.98 -18.34 -21.49
C TYR A 54 8.93 -19.40 -21.17
N GLY A 55 8.03 -19.13 -20.22
CA GLY A 55 6.85 -19.94 -19.98
C GLY A 55 5.72 -19.48 -20.88
N LEU A 56 5.16 -20.40 -21.65
CA LEU A 56 4.18 -20.15 -22.69
C LEU A 56 2.88 -20.86 -22.33
N GLU A 57 1.81 -20.10 -22.17
CA GLU A 57 0.45 -20.63 -22.02
C GLU A 57 -0.29 -20.59 -23.35
N ALA A 58 -0.97 -21.67 -23.70
CA ALA A 58 -1.77 -21.73 -24.91
C ALA A 58 -2.85 -20.65 -24.89
N VAL A 59 -3.00 -19.93 -26.00
CA VAL A 59 -4.11 -18.98 -26.16
C VAL A 59 -5.45 -19.72 -26.19
N GLU A 60 -5.45 -20.91 -26.79
CA GLU A 60 -6.58 -21.83 -26.87
C GLU A 60 -6.18 -23.14 -26.21
N GLY A 61 -6.84 -23.50 -25.10
CA GLY A 61 -6.57 -24.72 -24.34
C GLY A 61 -5.94 -24.45 -22.98
N ILE A 62 -5.31 -25.49 -22.41
CA ILE A 62 -4.69 -25.47 -21.08
C ILE A 62 -3.20 -25.84 -21.12
N ASP A 63 -2.64 -26.01 -22.33
CA ASP A 63 -1.27 -26.44 -22.50
C ASP A 63 -0.30 -25.36 -22.03
N LYS A 64 0.68 -25.76 -21.23
CA LYS A 64 1.85 -24.95 -20.86
C LYS A 64 3.11 -25.60 -21.42
N ILE A 65 3.89 -24.81 -22.14
CA ILE A 65 5.18 -25.22 -22.70
C ILE A 65 6.26 -24.23 -22.28
N TRP A 66 7.51 -24.63 -22.44
CA TRP A 66 8.68 -23.79 -22.19
C TRP A 66 9.46 -23.62 -23.49
N LEU A 67 9.96 -22.41 -23.72
CA LEU A 67 10.89 -22.10 -24.80
C LEU A 67 12.20 -21.63 -24.18
N THR A 68 13.28 -22.34 -24.46
CA THR A 68 14.62 -22.01 -23.96
C THR A 68 15.50 -21.56 -25.12
N ILE A 69 16.11 -20.38 -24.99
CA ILE A 69 17.00 -19.78 -25.99
C ILE A 69 18.33 -19.44 -25.31
N GLU A 70 19.39 -20.11 -25.76
CA GLU A 70 20.75 -19.86 -25.30
C GLU A 70 21.30 -18.54 -25.85
N TYR A 71 22.14 -17.87 -25.08
CA TYR A 71 22.80 -16.66 -25.56
C TYR A 71 23.71 -16.97 -26.75
N ASN A 72 23.64 -16.12 -27.77
CA ASN A 72 24.32 -16.27 -29.07
C ASN A 72 23.87 -17.46 -29.94
N ASP A 73 22.98 -18.34 -29.46
CA ASP A 73 22.33 -19.32 -30.34
C ASP A 73 21.18 -18.63 -31.09
N ASN A 74 21.44 -18.28 -32.35
CA ASN A 74 20.45 -17.68 -33.23
C ASN A 74 19.83 -18.69 -34.20
N GLU A 75 20.24 -19.96 -34.12
CA GLU A 75 19.82 -21.01 -35.05
C GLU A 75 18.85 -21.97 -34.40
N TRP A 76 19.05 -22.31 -33.13
CA TRP A 76 18.28 -23.32 -32.42
C TRP A 76 17.67 -22.77 -31.14
N CYS A 77 16.57 -23.40 -30.74
CA CYS A 77 15.95 -23.22 -29.44
C CYS A 77 15.38 -24.57 -28.98
N THR A 78 15.01 -24.65 -27.73
CA THR A 78 14.38 -25.84 -27.16
C THR A 78 12.93 -25.54 -26.82
N VAL A 79 12.02 -26.38 -27.30
CA VAL A 79 10.61 -26.36 -26.88
C VAL A 79 10.36 -27.60 -26.03
N SER A 80 9.94 -27.41 -24.79
CA SER A 80 9.74 -28.49 -23.83
C SER A 80 8.44 -28.36 -23.05
N ARG A 81 8.07 -29.44 -22.36
CA ARG A 81 6.95 -29.52 -21.43
C ARG A 81 7.41 -30.22 -20.17
N THR A 82 6.75 -29.96 -19.05
CA THR A 82 6.93 -30.76 -17.84
C THR A 82 6.69 -32.24 -18.16
N SER A 83 7.64 -33.08 -17.81
CA SER A 83 7.56 -34.53 -18.01
C SER A 83 7.01 -35.21 -16.76
N TYR A 84 6.20 -36.23 -16.97
CA TYR A 84 5.79 -37.16 -15.91
C TYR A 84 6.83 -38.27 -15.69
N HIS A 85 7.84 -38.35 -16.57
CA HIS A 85 8.94 -39.30 -16.45
C HIS A 85 10.02 -38.71 -15.55
N THR A 86 10.60 -39.55 -14.69
CA THR A 86 11.71 -39.17 -13.80
C THR A 86 13.08 -39.55 -14.34
N ARG A 87 13.13 -40.12 -15.55
CA ARG A 87 14.34 -40.62 -16.22
C ARG A 87 14.20 -40.49 -17.73
N PRO A 88 15.31 -40.26 -18.46
CA PRO A 88 15.29 -40.24 -19.91
C PRO A 88 14.98 -41.63 -20.49
N GLY A 89 14.36 -41.64 -21.68
CA GLY A 89 14.05 -42.86 -22.42
C GLY A 89 15.30 -43.61 -22.91
N LYS A 90 15.09 -44.82 -23.44
CA LYS A 90 16.18 -45.63 -24.00
C LYS A 90 16.84 -44.90 -25.19
N GLY A 91 18.18 -44.82 -25.16
CA GLY A 91 18.99 -44.24 -26.25
C GLY A 91 19.41 -42.80 -26.04
N PHE A 92 18.83 -42.10 -25.07
CA PHE A 92 19.30 -40.79 -24.66
C PHE A 92 20.70 -40.87 -24.04
N THR A 93 21.53 -39.88 -24.37
CA THR A 93 22.87 -39.73 -23.81
C THR A 93 22.98 -38.40 -23.08
N LEU A 94 23.74 -38.36 -21.98
CA LEU A 94 24.03 -37.10 -21.28
C LEU A 94 24.77 -36.17 -22.23
N HIS A 95 24.12 -35.06 -22.57
CA HIS A 95 24.69 -34.03 -23.42
C HIS A 95 25.41 -32.99 -22.58
N GLN A 96 24.73 -32.52 -21.53
CA GLN A 96 25.23 -31.44 -20.69
C GLN A 96 24.83 -31.62 -19.24
N ILE A 97 25.70 -31.16 -18.34
CA ILE A 97 25.43 -31.03 -16.91
C ILE A 97 26.00 -29.71 -16.44
N GLY A 98 25.35 -29.03 -15.50
CA GLY A 98 25.82 -27.75 -15.01
C GLY A 98 25.05 -27.25 -13.80
N LEU A 99 25.36 -26.01 -13.41
CA LEU A 99 24.65 -25.29 -12.37
C LEU A 99 24.13 -23.98 -12.94
N GLU A 100 22.88 -23.68 -12.60
CA GLU A 100 22.22 -22.46 -13.02
C GLU A 100 21.85 -21.59 -11.83
N LYS A 101 21.82 -20.29 -12.07
CA LYS A 101 21.30 -19.29 -11.15
C LYS A 101 20.33 -18.37 -11.86
N VAL A 102 19.17 -18.15 -11.25
CA VAL A 102 18.22 -17.14 -11.67
C VAL A 102 18.77 -15.75 -11.36
N VAL A 103 18.90 -14.91 -12.38
CA VAL A 103 19.39 -13.52 -12.26
C VAL A 103 18.34 -12.48 -12.61
N ASN A 104 17.28 -12.86 -13.31
CA ASN A 104 16.16 -11.98 -13.60
C ASN A 104 14.88 -12.80 -13.81
N VAL A 105 13.75 -12.25 -13.38
CA VAL A 105 12.42 -12.84 -13.51
C VAL A 105 11.45 -11.74 -13.89
N ASP A 106 10.71 -11.95 -14.97
CA ASP A 106 9.58 -11.12 -15.37
C ASP A 106 8.34 -11.99 -15.54
N GLY A 107 7.15 -11.44 -15.27
CA GLY A 107 5.88 -12.17 -15.31
C GLY A 107 5.50 -12.94 -14.04
N GLU A 108 4.74 -14.02 -14.20
CA GLU A 108 4.26 -14.89 -13.11
C GLU A 108 5.06 -16.19 -13.07
N SER A 109 6.12 -16.20 -12.25
CA SER A 109 7.05 -17.32 -12.10
C SER A 109 7.10 -17.82 -10.66
N GLY A 110 7.30 -19.13 -10.50
CA GLY A 110 7.63 -19.76 -9.23
C GLY A 110 9.09 -19.56 -8.82
N ALA A 111 9.98 -19.34 -9.80
CA ALA A 111 11.39 -19.06 -9.57
C ALA A 111 11.61 -17.60 -9.14
N SER A 112 12.57 -17.40 -8.24
CA SER A 112 12.99 -16.13 -7.66
C SER A 112 14.44 -15.80 -7.99
N ILE A 113 14.76 -14.50 -8.02
CA ILE A 113 16.15 -14.05 -8.25
C ILE A 113 17.03 -14.55 -7.11
N GLY A 114 18.08 -15.28 -7.47
CA GLY A 114 18.97 -15.89 -6.50
C GLY A 114 18.86 -17.40 -6.42
N ASP A 115 17.75 -17.98 -6.88
CA ASP A 115 17.51 -19.41 -6.87
C ASP A 115 18.56 -20.12 -7.72
N ARG A 116 18.88 -21.34 -7.30
CA ARG A 116 19.95 -22.14 -7.89
C ARG A 116 19.45 -23.56 -8.08
N ALA A 117 19.78 -24.14 -9.22
CA ALA A 117 19.50 -25.53 -9.52
C ALA A 117 20.72 -26.18 -10.18
N GLY A 118 20.82 -27.50 -10.00
CA GLY A 118 21.67 -28.32 -10.86
C GLY A 118 20.84 -28.91 -11.98
N TYR A 119 21.34 -28.86 -13.21
CA TYR A 119 20.63 -29.39 -14.36
C TYR A 119 21.43 -30.49 -15.06
N ARG A 120 20.71 -31.43 -15.67
CA ARG A 120 21.23 -32.42 -16.61
C ARG A 120 20.37 -32.40 -17.86
N GLU A 121 20.99 -32.18 -19.00
CA GLU A 121 20.37 -32.29 -20.31
C GLU A 121 20.81 -33.59 -20.98
N TYR A 122 19.84 -34.40 -21.36
CA TYR A 122 20.03 -35.58 -22.17
C TYR A 122 19.50 -35.33 -23.57
N GLN A 123 20.23 -35.78 -24.59
CA GLN A 123 19.81 -35.68 -25.98
C GLN A 123 19.71 -37.05 -26.63
N LEU A 124 18.75 -37.17 -27.55
CA LEU A 124 18.62 -38.25 -28.52
C LEU A 124 18.56 -37.61 -29.91
N PRO A 125 19.60 -37.79 -30.76
CA PRO A 125 19.60 -37.26 -32.12
C PRO A 125 18.42 -37.81 -32.94
N CYS A 126 17.73 -36.94 -33.67
CA CYS A 126 16.62 -37.30 -34.54
C CYS A 126 16.64 -36.49 -35.85
N GLU A 127 15.84 -36.88 -36.84
CA GLU A 127 15.77 -36.13 -38.09
C GLU A 127 15.10 -34.76 -37.84
N GLY A 128 15.80 -33.67 -38.18
CA GLY A 128 15.30 -32.30 -37.95
C GLY A 128 15.63 -31.68 -36.59
N GLY A 129 16.40 -32.35 -35.73
CA GLY A 129 16.84 -31.80 -34.44
C GLY A 129 17.34 -32.87 -33.45
N ALA A 130 17.14 -32.61 -32.16
CA ALA A 130 17.36 -33.61 -31.12
C ALA A 130 16.16 -33.63 -30.17
N SER A 131 15.71 -34.81 -29.76
CA SER A 131 14.80 -34.91 -28.61
C SER A 131 15.61 -34.65 -27.35
N VAL A 132 15.05 -33.89 -26.43
CA VAL A 132 15.71 -33.48 -25.18
C VAL A 132 14.93 -33.95 -23.96
N PHE A 133 15.67 -34.29 -22.91
CA PHE A 133 15.13 -34.57 -21.58
C PHE A 133 15.97 -33.82 -20.54
N PHE A 134 15.33 -33.04 -19.70
CA PHE A 134 15.96 -32.27 -18.64
C PHE A 134 15.60 -32.85 -17.29
N GLU A 135 16.60 -32.87 -16.42
CA GLU A 135 16.45 -33.09 -14.99
C GLU A 135 17.00 -31.88 -14.27
N GLU A 136 16.16 -31.19 -13.52
CA GLU A 136 16.52 -30.04 -12.70
C GLU A 136 16.33 -30.36 -11.23
N GLU A 137 17.35 -30.11 -10.44
CA GLU A 137 17.37 -30.30 -9.01
C GLU A 137 17.57 -28.95 -8.33
N TRP A 138 16.47 -28.35 -7.88
CA TRP A 138 16.44 -27.09 -7.17
C TRP A 138 16.92 -27.31 -5.75
N PHE A 139 17.86 -26.49 -5.28
CA PHE A 139 18.46 -26.69 -3.94
C PHE A 139 17.50 -26.38 -2.78
N GLU A 140 16.31 -25.86 -3.08
CA GLU A 140 15.18 -25.73 -2.16
C GLU A 140 14.39 -27.04 -1.96
N GLY A 141 14.77 -28.11 -2.69
CA GLY A 141 14.28 -29.48 -2.48
C GLY A 141 13.31 -29.98 -3.56
N GLU A 142 13.04 -29.18 -4.60
CA GLU A 142 12.20 -29.60 -5.71
C GLU A 142 13.02 -30.21 -6.84
N LYS A 143 12.53 -31.32 -7.39
CA LYS A 143 13.12 -31.96 -8.55
C LYS A 143 12.11 -31.94 -9.69
N MET A 144 12.49 -31.32 -10.79
CA MET A 144 11.65 -31.15 -11.97
C MET A 144 12.23 -31.90 -13.16
N PHE A 145 11.34 -32.30 -14.05
CA PHE A 145 11.69 -33.00 -15.28
C PHE A 145 10.95 -32.35 -16.44
N ALA A 146 11.64 -32.20 -17.57
CA ALA A 146 11.04 -31.69 -18.79
C ALA A 146 11.47 -32.54 -19.99
N GLU A 147 10.58 -32.68 -20.97
CA GLU A 147 10.85 -33.37 -22.22
C GLU A 147 10.43 -32.51 -23.39
N GLY A 148 11.17 -32.59 -24.49
CA GLY A 148 10.97 -31.67 -25.59
C GLY A 148 11.80 -31.98 -26.81
N SER A 149 11.98 -30.97 -27.65
CA SER A 149 12.79 -31.07 -28.86
C SER A 149 13.54 -29.78 -29.12
N ARG A 150 14.76 -29.92 -29.62
CA ARG A 150 15.55 -28.85 -30.20
C ARG A 150 15.00 -28.56 -31.59
N VAL A 151 14.55 -27.33 -31.82
CA VAL A 151 13.90 -26.90 -33.06
C VAL A 151 14.59 -25.64 -33.60
N PRO A 152 14.61 -25.44 -34.93
CA PRO A 152 15.15 -24.22 -35.52
C PRO A 152 14.41 -22.98 -34.97
N LEU A 153 15.16 -21.99 -34.51
CA LEU A 153 14.62 -20.75 -33.94
C LEU A 153 13.73 -20.00 -34.96
N VAL A 154 14.02 -20.14 -36.25
CA VAL A 154 13.20 -19.58 -37.35
C VAL A 154 11.77 -20.11 -37.36
N ASN A 155 11.49 -21.25 -36.73
CA ASN A 155 10.15 -21.81 -36.60
C ASN A 155 9.33 -21.13 -35.49
N ILE A 156 9.94 -20.26 -34.69
CA ILE A 156 9.27 -19.49 -33.65
C ILE A 156 8.94 -18.11 -34.20
N ARG A 157 7.65 -17.80 -34.32
CA ARG A 157 7.19 -16.54 -34.92
C ARG A 157 6.54 -15.64 -33.88
N LEU A 158 7.01 -14.39 -33.79
CA LEU A 158 6.33 -13.34 -33.03
C LEU A 158 5.07 -12.90 -33.78
N CYS A 159 3.91 -13.02 -33.14
CA CYS A 159 2.63 -12.58 -33.69
C CYS A 159 2.33 -11.14 -33.28
N ASN A 160 2.15 -10.26 -34.28
CA ASN A 160 1.84 -8.84 -34.07
C ASN A 160 0.49 -8.41 -34.67
N ASP A 161 -0.36 -9.35 -35.08
CA ASP A 161 -1.70 -9.06 -35.58
C ASP A 161 -2.66 -8.54 -34.49
N ALA A 162 -3.82 -8.04 -34.93
CA ALA A 162 -4.81 -7.45 -34.03
C ALA A 162 -5.30 -8.44 -32.94
N ALA A 163 -5.39 -9.73 -33.25
CA ALA A 163 -5.79 -10.73 -32.26
C ALA A 163 -4.70 -10.94 -31.21
N ALA A 164 -3.43 -11.01 -31.62
CA ALA A 164 -2.29 -11.06 -30.71
C ALA A 164 -2.23 -9.84 -29.77
N GLN A 165 -2.47 -8.63 -30.30
CA GLN A 165 -2.51 -7.41 -29.48
C GLN A 165 -3.67 -7.42 -28.48
N ALA A 166 -4.85 -7.90 -28.87
CA ALA A 166 -5.99 -8.04 -27.97
C ALA A 166 -5.71 -9.04 -26.84
N ILE A 167 -5.07 -10.17 -27.15
CA ILE A 167 -4.64 -11.19 -26.17
C ILE A 167 -3.64 -10.59 -25.18
N LYS A 168 -2.61 -9.90 -25.70
CA LYS A 168 -1.59 -9.20 -24.91
C LYS A 168 -2.21 -8.23 -23.93
N GLN A 169 -3.12 -7.37 -24.40
CA GLN A 169 -3.81 -6.40 -23.53
C GLN A 169 -4.69 -7.09 -22.47
N LYS A 170 -5.45 -8.13 -22.85
CA LYS A 170 -6.29 -8.88 -21.93
C LYS A 170 -5.49 -9.51 -20.80
N MET A 171 -4.37 -10.16 -21.12
CA MET A 171 -3.53 -10.82 -20.12
C MET A 171 -2.77 -9.84 -19.24
N ARG A 172 -2.24 -8.75 -19.82
CA ARG A 172 -1.64 -7.65 -19.04
C ARG A 172 -2.64 -7.08 -18.03
N ASN A 173 -3.90 -6.86 -18.44
CA ASN A 173 -4.94 -6.36 -17.54
C ASN A 173 -5.32 -7.39 -16.46
N LYS A 174 -5.44 -8.68 -16.80
CA LYS A 174 -5.68 -9.76 -15.83
C LYS A 174 -4.58 -9.78 -14.75
N PHE A 175 -3.33 -9.66 -15.18
CA PHE A 175 -2.19 -9.66 -14.27
C PHE A 175 -2.13 -8.41 -13.39
N MET A 176 -2.35 -7.23 -13.96
CA MET A 176 -2.44 -5.99 -13.18
C MET A 176 -3.52 -6.10 -12.08
N LYS A 177 -4.69 -6.66 -12.40
CA LYS A 177 -5.75 -6.90 -11.40
C LYS A 177 -5.31 -7.85 -10.28
N LYS A 178 -4.58 -8.93 -10.61
CA LYS A 178 -4.07 -9.87 -9.60
C LYS A 178 -3.04 -9.21 -8.66
N ARG A 179 -2.11 -8.41 -9.20
CA ARG A 179 -1.14 -7.64 -8.40
C ARG A 179 -1.83 -6.62 -7.48
N PHE A 180 -2.82 -5.87 -7.98
CA PHE A 180 -3.59 -4.95 -7.14
C PHE A 180 -4.44 -5.67 -6.08
N GLY A 181 -4.99 -6.85 -6.40
CA GLY A 181 -5.70 -7.70 -5.45
C GLY A 181 -4.82 -8.13 -4.28
N SER A 182 -3.58 -8.57 -4.53
CA SER A 182 -2.63 -8.95 -3.46
C SER A 182 -2.17 -7.75 -2.61
N ILE A 183 -1.97 -6.57 -3.22
CA ILE A 183 -1.63 -5.35 -2.48
C ILE A 183 -2.79 -4.90 -1.58
N ALA A 184 -4.03 -4.96 -2.07
CA ALA A 184 -5.22 -4.59 -1.28
C ALA A 184 -5.38 -5.47 -0.04
N VAL A 185 -5.06 -6.77 -0.14
CA VAL A 185 -5.08 -7.70 1.00
C VAL A 185 -3.94 -7.38 1.99
N GLY A 186 -2.73 -7.09 1.50
CA GLY A 186 -1.58 -6.72 2.35
C GLY A 186 -1.81 -5.42 3.13
N VAL A 187 -2.28 -4.36 2.46
CA VAL A 187 -2.65 -3.09 3.12
C VAL A 187 -3.77 -3.30 4.11
N GLY A 188 -4.77 -4.12 3.78
CA GLY A 188 -5.85 -4.49 4.70
C GLY A 188 -5.32 -5.11 6.00
N TYR A 189 -4.40 -6.08 5.93
CA TYR A 189 -3.80 -6.69 7.11
C TYR A 189 -2.87 -5.76 7.88
N THR A 190 -2.11 -4.89 7.21
CA THR A 190 -1.26 -3.90 7.89
C THR A 190 -2.11 -2.86 8.63
N VAL A 191 -3.20 -2.38 8.01
CA VAL A 191 -4.14 -1.46 8.67
C VAL A 191 -4.85 -2.16 9.83
N LEU A 192 -5.30 -3.41 9.66
CA LEU A 192 -5.93 -4.18 10.72
C LEU A 192 -4.97 -4.47 11.89
N PHE A 193 -3.71 -4.78 11.59
CA PHE A 193 -2.67 -5.02 12.59
C PHE A 193 -2.27 -3.73 13.33
N LEU A 194 -2.14 -2.60 12.63
CA LEU A 194 -1.96 -1.30 13.27
C LEU A 194 -3.15 -0.97 14.18
N LEU A 195 -4.39 -1.12 13.71
CA LEU A 195 -5.59 -0.95 14.53
C LEU A 195 -5.59 -1.85 15.78
N PHE A 196 -5.09 -3.09 15.66
CA PHE A 196 -4.99 -4.04 16.78
C PHE A 196 -3.88 -3.67 17.78
N LEU A 197 -2.75 -3.13 17.33
CA LEU A 197 -1.66 -2.66 18.20
C LEU A 197 -2.02 -1.40 18.96
N PHE A 198 -2.87 -0.53 18.39
CA PHE A 198 -3.33 0.68 19.04
C PHE A 198 -4.53 0.46 19.96
N TRP A 199 -5.28 -0.65 19.81
CA TRP A 199 -6.45 -0.98 20.62
C TRP A 199 -6.18 -1.36 22.08
N SER A 200 -4.94 -1.67 22.48
CA SER A 200 -4.75 -2.27 23.80
C SER A 200 -4.87 -1.29 24.97
N ASP A 201 -4.67 0.02 24.81
CA ASP A 201 -4.59 0.90 26.00
C ASP A 201 -5.01 2.38 25.84
N ASN A 202 -5.66 2.84 24.76
CA ASN A 202 -6.17 4.22 24.69
C ASN A 202 -7.50 4.33 23.94
N ASP A 203 -8.41 5.19 24.42
CA ASP A 203 -9.67 5.58 23.78
C ASP A 203 -9.43 6.18 22.38
N LEU A 204 -9.26 5.32 21.38
CA LEU A 204 -9.14 5.70 19.98
C LEU A 204 -10.49 6.07 19.40
N SER A 205 -10.88 7.31 19.69
CA SER A 205 -11.89 7.99 18.89
C SER A 205 -11.48 8.01 17.41
N TRP A 206 -12.45 7.87 16.51
CA TRP A 206 -12.26 7.98 15.05
C TRP A 206 -11.53 9.28 14.65
N HIS A 207 -11.69 10.34 15.44
CA HIS A 207 -11.00 11.62 15.27
C HIS A 207 -9.47 11.50 15.44
N SER A 208 -9.00 10.67 16.37
CA SER A 208 -7.56 10.40 16.59
C SER A 208 -6.94 9.61 15.44
N ILE A 209 -7.71 8.70 14.82
CA ILE A 209 -7.29 7.93 13.64
C ILE A 209 -7.15 8.88 12.43
N ARG A 210 -8.13 9.75 12.19
CA ARG A 210 -8.09 10.76 11.13
C ARG A 210 -6.90 11.71 11.25
N ALA A 211 -6.59 12.17 12.46
CA ALA A 211 -5.45 13.05 12.72
C ALA A 211 -4.10 12.39 12.36
N MET A 212 -3.94 11.09 12.61
CA MET A 212 -2.73 10.33 12.25
C MET A 212 -2.46 10.29 10.73
N PHE A 213 -3.52 10.38 9.91
CA PHE A 213 -3.43 10.41 8.45
C PHE A 213 -3.46 11.83 7.86
N GLY A 214 -3.25 12.87 8.69
CA GLY A 214 -3.14 14.26 8.24
C GLY A 214 -4.45 14.94 7.87
N VAL A 215 -5.60 14.38 8.30
CA VAL A 215 -6.94 14.96 8.08
C VAL A 215 -7.67 15.15 9.42
N PRO A 216 -7.13 15.99 10.34
CA PRO A 216 -7.69 16.17 11.67
C PRO A 216 -9.16 16.61 11.61
N TYR A 217 -9.94 16.19 12.60
CA TYR A 217 -11.33 16.61 12.74
C TYR A 217 -11.38 18.07 13.21
N THR A 218 -12.21 18.88 12.57
CA THR A 218 -12.27 20.32 12.83
C THR A 218 -13.48 20.70 13.68
N ALA A 219 -13.35 21.76 14.49
CA ALA A 219 -14.47 22.30 15.28
C ALA A 219 -15.67 22.71 14.40
N LYS A 220 -15.43 23.09 13.14
CA LYS A 220 -16.47 23.34 12.13
C LYS A 220 -17.22 22.07 11.72
N GLU A 221 -16.53 20.97 11.47
CA GLU A 221 -17.16 19.66 11.21
C GLU A 221 -17.99 19.22 12.43
N HIS A 222 -17.46 19.42 13.64
CA HIS A 222 -18.19 19.13 14.89
C HIS A 222 -19.53 19.86 15.01
N MET A 223 -19.55 21.16 14.78
CA MET A 223 -20.80 21.95 14.80
C MET A 223 -21.76 21.57 13.67
N HIS A 224 -21.24 21.11 12.54
CA HIS A 224 -22.07 20.63 11.44
C HIS A 224 -22.71 19.26 11.75
N ASP A 225 -21.97 18.36 12.38
CA ASP A 225 -22.41 16.99 12.66
C ASP A 225 -23.24 16.90 13.95
N THR A 226 -23.04 17.84 14.89
CA THR A 226 -23.73 17.90 16.19
C THR A 226 -24.96 18.81 16.14
N SER A 227 -25.98 18.37 15.39
CA SER A 227 -27.26 19.09 15.23
C SER A 227 -28.08 19.26 16.53
N ALA A 228 -27.72 18.55 17.61
CA ALA A 228 -28.38 18.66 18.91
C ALA A 228 -28.10 19.99 19.63
N TYR A 229 -26.90 20.55 19.42
CA TYR A 229 -26.48 21.80 20.08
C TYR A 229 -26.34 22.96 19.11
N TYR A 230 -26.04 22.68 17.84
CA TYR A 230 -25.74 23.69 16.84
C TYR A 230 -26.76 23.69 15.70
N THR A 231 -27.35 24.85 15.44
CA THR A 231 -28.21 25.07 14.27
C THR A 231 -27.55 26.10 13.36
N LYS A 232 -27.24 25.70 12.13
CA LYS A 232 -26.69 26.62 11.13
C LYS A 232 -27.77 27.59 10.67
N THR A 233 -27.46 28.88 10.66
CA THR A 233 -28.30 29.91 10.04
C THR A 233 -28.04 29.91 8.54
N ASP A 234 -29.08 29.78 7.70
CA ASP A 234 -28.97 29.84 6.24
C ASP A 234 -28.56 31.26 5.80
N SER A 235 -27.25 31.49 5.67
CA SER A 235 -26.70 32.61 4.91
C SER A 235 -25.54 32.11 4.04
N ASP A 236 -25.50 32.58 2.80
CA ASP A 236 -24.64 32.02 1.73
C ASP A 236 -23.15 32.41 1.85
N SER A 237 -22.76 33.23 2.83
CA SER A 237 -21.38 33.74 2.92
C SER A 237 -20.67 33.52 4.27
N ASP A 238 -21.40 33.40 5.38
CA ASP A 238 -20.82 33.24 6.72
C ASP A 238 -21.39 31.99 7.41
N TYR A 239 -20.53 31.12 7.92
CA TYR A 239 -20.97 29.97 8.72
C TYR A 239 -21.32 30.45 10.13
N VAL A 240 -22.56 30.92 10.32
CA VAL A 240 -23.08 31.33 11.62
C VAL A 240 -23.93 30.22 12.20
N TYR A 241 -23.54 29.72 13.37
CA TYR A 241 -24.27 28.72 14.12
C TYR A 241 -24.90 29.36 15.35
N THR A 242 -26.13 28.98 15.67
CA THR A 242 -26.75 29.22 16.97
C THR A 242 -26.50 28.00 17.83
N SER A 243 -25.93 28.21 19.02
CA SER A 243 -25.70 27.17 20.03
C SER A 243 -26.81 27.22 21.09
N THR A 244 -27.31 26.07 21.50
CA THR A 244 -28.24 25.95 22.65
C THR A 244 -27.51 25.99 24.00
N LEU A 245 -26.17 25.90 23.99
CA LEU A 245 -25.32 26.00 25.17
C LEU A 245 -24.98 27.47 25.46
N ASP A 246 -24.64 27.81 26.70
CA ASP A 246 -24.08 29.13 27.03
C ASP A 246 -22.70 29.34 26.33
N PRO A 247 -22.18 30.57 26.23
CA PRO A 247 -20.94 30.86 25.52
C PRO A 247 -19.73 30.09 26.04
N VAL A 248 -19.63 29.89 27.36
CA VAL A 248 -18.51 29.17 27.98
C VAL A 248 -18.64 27.68 27.73
N SER A 249 -19.82 27.09 27.92
CA SER A 249 -20.05 25.68 27.60
C SER A 249 -19.85 25.38 26.12
N THR A 250 -20.23 26.30 25.23
CA THR A 250 -19.95 26.22 23.80
C THR A 250 -18.45 26.21 23.54
N ALA A 251 -17.68 27.07 24.22
CA ALA A 251 -16.24 27.12 24.10
C ALA A 251 -15.56 25.82 24.56
N LEU A 252 -16.00 25.24 25.69
CA LEU A 252 -15.48 23.97 26.20
C LEU A 252 -15.80 22.80 25.28
N ASP A 253 -17.01 22.74 24.74
CA ASP A 253 -17.42 21.70 23.77
C ASP A 253 -16.54 21.75 22.52
N LEU A 254 -16.27 22.94 21.98
CA LEU A 254 -15.39 23.09 20.82
C LEU A 254 -13.94 22.68 21.13
N ILE A 255 -13.40 23.07 22.30
CA ILE A 255 -12.06 22.66 22.74
C ILE A 255 -11.96 21.13 22.83
N ASP A 256 -12.95 20.48 23.45
CA ASP A 256 -12.97 19.02 23.63
C ASP A 256 -13.11 18.31 22.28
N SER A 257 -13.94 18.83 21.37
CA SER A 257 -14.19 18.22 20.06
C SER A 257 -12.93 18.07 19.19
N VAL A 258 -11.94 18.93 19.40
CA VAL A 258 -10.67 18.93 18.66
C VAL A 258 -9.48 18.51 19.54
N ASN A 259 -9.74 17.83 20.67
CA ASN A 259 -8.69 17.39 21.62
C ASN A 259 -7.74 18.54 22.04
N GLY A 260 -8.30 19.74 22.20
CA GLY A 260 -7.55 20.93 22.55
C GLY A 260 -6.72 21.54 21.42
N ASP A 261 -6.76 21.03 20.18
CA ASP A 261 -6.07 21.60 19.01
C ASP A 261 -6.75 22.88 18.46
N ILE A 262 -6.93 23.84 19.35
CA ILE A 262 -7.49 25.17 19.11
C ILE A 262 -6.84 26.15 20.08
N LYS A 263 -6.50 27.34 19.59
CA LYS A 263 -5.84 28.38 20.39
C LYS A 263 -6.86 29.43 20.83
N ASN A 264 -6.93 29.71 22.12
CA ASN A 264 -7.65 30.90 22.61
C ASN A 264 -6.69 32.08 22.57
N GLU A 265 -7.06 33.16 21.88
CA GLU A 265 -6.26 34.39 21.86
C GLU A 265 -6.89 35.50 22.71
N ARG A 266 -8.23 35.55 22.80
CA ARG A 266 -8.95 36.58 23.54
C ARG A 266 -10.30 36.07 24.03
N ASP A 267 -10.65 36.41 25.26
CA ASP A 267 -11.93 36.08 25.89
C ASP A 267 -12.38 37.15 26.89
N ASN A 268 -13.55 37.73 26.68
CA ASN A 268 -14.29 38.42 27.73
C ASN A 268 -15.40 37.50 28.23
N LEU A 269 -15.39 37.18 29.52
CA LEU A 269 -16.34 36.27 30.16
C LEU A 269 -17.33 37.02 31.07
N GLU A 270 -17.48 38.33 30.90
CA GLU A 270 -18.48 39.12 31.60
C GLU A 270 -19.89 38.66 31.22
N GLU A 271 -20.69 38.32 32.24
CA GLU A 271 -22.02 37.72 32.07
C GLU A 271 -22.92 38.61 31.19
N GLY A 272 -23.45 38.03 30.10
CA GLY A 272 -24.31 38.73 29.13
C GLY A 272 -23.56 39.57 28.07
N HIS A 273 -22.24 39.64 28.15
CA HIS A 273 -21.37 40.30 27.17
C HIS A 273 -20.19 39.42 26.76
N GLU A 274 -20.39 38.10 26.82
CA GLU A 274 -19.32 37.13 26.54
C GLU A 274 -18.90 37.21 25.07
N VAL A 275 -17.59 37.31 24.87
CA VAL A 275 -16.97 37.27 23.55
C VAL A 275 -15.73 36.40 23.65
N ILE A 276 -15.71 35.25 22.99
CA ILE A 276 -14.60 34.29 23.01
C ILE A 276 -14.10 34.09 21.59
N VAL A 277 -12.80 34.21 21.39
CA VAL A 277 -12.15 34.14 20.08
C VAL A 277 -11.14 33.01 20.04
N PHE A 278 -11.41 32.04 19.18
CA PHE A 278 -10.50 30.92 18.92
C PHE A 278 -9.92 30.93 17.51
N TYR A 279 -8.71 30.41 17.38
CA TYR A 279 -8.03 30.18 16.12
C TYR A 279 -7.69 28.69 15.97
N SER A 280 -8.04 28.11 14.82
CA SER A 280 -7.65 26.75 14.43
C SER A 280 -7.30 26.74 12.94
N GLY A 281 -6.02 26.60 12.63
CA GLY A 281 -5.49 26.83 11.27
C GLY A 281 -5.82 28.25 10.78
N ASP A 282 -6.37 28.36 9.58
CA ASP A 282 -6.78 29.63 8.96
C ASP A 282 -8.19 30.09 9.39
N LEU A 283 -8.89 29.34 10.23
CA LEU A 283 -10.25 29.62 10.66
C LEU A 283 -10.28 30.33 12.02
N VAL A 284 -11.17 31.32 12.11
CA VAL A 284 -11.47 32.08 13.31
C VAL A 284 -12.90 31.75 13.75
N TYR A 285 -13.05 31.44 15.03
CA TYR A 285 -14.33 31.16 15.68
C TYR A 285 -14.60 32.28 16.68
N ILE A 286 -15.69 33.02 16.46
CA ILE A 286 -16.12 34.12 17.32
C ILE A 286 -17.41 33.69 18.00
N ILE A 287 -17.33 33.38 19.28
CA ILE A 287 -18.48 33.02 20.13
C ILE A 287 -18.95 34.30 20.81
N THR A 288 -20.22 34.64 20.65
CA THR A 288 -20.83 35.83 21.24
C THR A 288 -22.17 35.50 21.87
N ASN A 289 -22.52 36.21 22.94
CA ASN A 289 -23.88 36.25 23.43
C ASN A 289 -24.62 37.43 22.78
N THR A 290 -25.62 37.16 21.96
CA THR A 290 -26.47 38.18 21.34
C THR A 290 -27.93 37.91 21.71
N ASP A 291 -28.56 38.84 22.42
CA ASP A 291 -29.97 38.75 22.85
C ASP A 291 -30.29 37.47 23.65
N GLY A 292 -29.35 37.00 24.48
CA GLY A 292 -29.49 35.79 25.28
C GLY A 292 -29.32 34.48 24.49
N GLN A 293 -28.86 34.57 23.24
CA GLN A 293 -28.52 33.41 22.41
C GLN A 293 -27.02 33.39 22.12
N THR A 294 -26.42 32.22 22.30
CA THR A 294 -25.03 31.99 21.93
C THR A 294 -24.90 31.81 20.42
N LYS A 295 -24.10 32.64 19.79
CA LYS A 295 -23.80 32.56 18.35
C LYS A 295 -22.32 32.28 18.14
N VAL A 296 -22.03 31.37 17.21
CA VAL A 296 -20.67 31.04 16.77
C VAL A 296 -20.53 31.43 15.31
N LYS A 297 -19.76 32.47 15.04
CA LYS A 297 -19.37 32.84 13.66
C LYS A 297 -18.06 32.15 13.31
N VAL A 298 -18.03 31.45 12.17
CA VAL A 298 -16.83 30.79 11.65
C VAL A 298 -16.47 31.39 10.30
N CYS A 299 -15.25 31.94 10.17
CA CYS A 299 -14.76 32.50 8.93
C CYS A 299 -13.24 32.32 8.79
N GLU A 300 -12.72 32.49 7.57
CA GLU A 300 -11.26 32.56 7.37
C GLU A 300 -10.73 33.88 7.93
N GLN A 301 -9.52 33.87 8.52
CA GLN A 301 -8.91 35.07 9.10
C GLN A 301 -8.79 36.22 8.09
N SER A 302 -8.52 35.89 6.82
CA SER A 302 -8.44 36.86 5.71
C SER A 302 -9.78 37.52 5.36
N LYS A 303 -10.90 36.96 5.82
CA LYS A 303 -12.27 37.40 5.55
C LYS A 303 -12.91 38.12 6.74
N LEU A 304 -12.18 38.34 7.84
CA LEU A 304 -12.67 39.11 8.98
C LEU A 304 -13.06 40.53 8.56
N THR A 305 -14.29 40.92 8.84
CA THR A 305 -14.82 42.25 8.53
C THR A 305 -14.38 43.28 9.57
N GLN A 306 -14.54 44.57 9.27
CA GLN A 306 -14.26 45.64 10.23
C GLN A 306 -15.15 45.56 11.49
N GLU A 307 -16.34 44.96 11.39
CA GLU A 307 -17.23 44.75 12.53
C GLU A 307 -16.74 43.61 13.42
N ASP A 308 -16.22 42.52 12.82
CA ASP A 308 -15.61 41.42 13.56
C ASP A 308 -14.40 41.91 14.38
N TRP A 309 -13.54 42.73 13.77
CA TRP A 309 -12.42 43.34 14.49
C TRP A 309 -12.85 44.24 15.64
N LYS A 310 -13.95 44.98 15.51
CA LYS A 310 -14.49 45.77 16.63
C LYS A 310 -14.97 44.89 17.79
N ILE A 311 -15.53 43.72 17.50
CA ILE A 311 -15.94 42.74 18.52
C ILE A 311 -14.70 42.14 19.20
N ILE A 312 -13.72 41.72 18.41
CA ILE A 312 -12.44 41.16 18.89
C ILE A 312 -11.65 42.20 19.70
N ASP A 313 -11.64 43.47 19.32
CA ASP A 313 -10.88 44.51 20.04
C ASP A 313 -11.54 44.96 21.34
N ARG A 314 -12.83 44.68 21.54
CA ARG A 314 -13.50 44.90 22.83
C ARG A 314 -13.09 43.88 23.90
N THR A 315 -12.45 42.77 23.51
CA THR A 315 -11.94 41.73 24.44
C THR A 315 -10.56 42.10 24.99
N LEU A 316 -10.50 43.21 25.74
CA LEU A 316 -9.23 43.78 26.23
C LEU A 316 -8.63 43.06 27.45
N ILE A 317 -9.31 42.03 27.96
CA ILE A 317 -8.85 41.19 29.07
C ILE A 317 -8.59 39.80 28.48
N SER A 318 -7.34 39.38 28.40
CA SER A 318 -7.01 37.99 28.08
C SER A 318 -7.11 37.17 29.37
N SER A 319 -8.16 36.37 29.51
CA SER A 319 -8.24 35.36 30.54
C SER A 319 -7.58 34.08 30.00
N HIS A 320 -6.48 33.65 30.63
CA HIS A 320 -5.78 32.42 30.23
C HIS A 320 -6.57 31.13 30.56
N ILE A 321 -7.80 31.24 31.04
CA ILE A 321 -8.59 30.12 31.57
C ILE A 321 -8.89 29.08 30.48
N LEU A 322 -9.40 29.52 29.33
CA LEU A 322 -9.74 28.63 28.23
C LEU A 322 -8.50 28.09 27.49
N ASP A 323 -7.41 28.85 27.44
CA ASP A 323 -6.13 28.39 26.87
C ASP A 323 -5.45 27.33 27.75
N ASN A 324 -5.52 27.52 29.08
CA ASN A 324 -5.09 26.52 30.06
C ASN A 324 -5.93 25.25 29.96
N TYR A 325 -7.25 25.39 29.79
CA TYR A 325 -8.14 24.25 29.58
C TYR A 325 -7.80 23.49 28.30
N ALA A 326 -7.63 24.18 27.17
CA ALA A 326 -7.19 23.55 25.93
C ALA A 326 -5.85 22.81 26.09
N THR A 327 -4.92 23.38 26.86
CA THR A 327 -3.65 22.72 27.18
C THR A 327 -3.82 21.46 28.04
N MET A 328 -4.70 21.48 29.04
CA MET A 328 -5.02 20.29 29.85
C MET A 328 -5.63 19.16 29.00
N VAL A 329 -6.55 19.50 28.09
CA VAL A 329 -7.15 18.53 27.16
C VAL A 329 -6.09 17.91 26.23
N ARG A 330 -5.16 18.72 25.69
CA ARG A 330 -4.02 18.19 24.89
C ARG A 330 -3.14 17.22 25.66
N LEU A 331 -3.02 17.40 26.97
CA LEU A 331 -2.22 16.55 27.86
C LEU A 331 -3.00 15.33 28.40
N GLY A 332 -4.27 15.16 28.03
CA GLY A 332 -5.11 14.04 28.47
C GLY A 332 -5.63 14.16 29.91
N ASP A 333 -5.67 15.37 30.48
CA ASP A 333 -6.24 15.60 31.82
C ASP A 333 -7.77 15.77 31.76
N ASN A 334 -8.49 14.67 31.98
CA ASN A 334 -9.96 14.63 31.97
C ASN A 334 -10.63 15.36 33.16
N ALA A 335 -9.86 15.82 34.16
CA ALA A 335 -10.41 16.56 35.32
C ALA A 335 -10.55 18.07 35.08
N GLY A 336 -10.18 18.56 33.89
CA GLY A 336 -10.12 19.99 33.57
C GLY A 336 -11.45 20.74 33.71
N ARG A 337 -12.59 20.12 33.36
CA ARG A 337 -13.92 20.77 33.44
C ARG A 337 -14.31 21.10 34.88
N GLU A 338 -13.99 20.24 35.84
CA GLU A 338 -14.32 20.43 37.25
C GLU A 338 -13.51 21.55 37.91
N ARG A 339 -12.32 21.85 37.39
CA ARG A 339 -11.46 22.93 37.89
C ARG A 339 -11.89 24.32 37.42
N LEU A 340 -12.67 24.40 36.33
CA LEU A 340 -13.18 25.67 35.78
C LEU A 340 -14.42 26.19 36.51
N TYR A 341 -15.19 25.29 37.13
CA TYR A 341 -16.34 25.62 37.95
C TYR A 341 -16.02 25.31 39.42
N PRO A 342 -15.46 26.24 40.21
CA PRO A 342 -15.42 26.05 41.65
C PRO A 342 -16.87 26.01 42.15
N THR A 343 -17.36 24.83 42.52
CA THR A 343 -18.64 24.70 43.21
C THR A 343 -18.62 25.59 44.44
N THR A 344 -19.41 26.66 44.44
CA THR A 344 -19.74 27.44 45.63
C THR A 344 -20.52 26.54 46.59
N ASN A 345 -19.78 25.81 47.42
CA ASN A 345 -20.28 25.31 48.69
C ASN A 345 -19.62 26.11 49.80
N SER A 346 -19.99 27.39 49.91
CA SER A 346 -19.90 28.10 51.19
C SER A 346 -21.13 27.76 52.02
N GLY A 347 -20.98 26.78 52.90
CA GLY A 347 -21.92 26.48 53.98
C GLY A 347 -21.15 26.25 55.27
N ASN A 348 -21.05 27.31 56.10
CA ASN A 348 -20.53 27.40 57.48
C ASN A 348 -20.38 26.05 58.23
N THR A 349 -19.26 25.82 58.95
CA THR A 349 -19.13 26.35 60.32
C THR A 349 -17.69 26.30 60.86
N SER A 350 -17.26 27.46 61.36
CA SER A 350 -16.48 27.70 62.58
C SER A 350 -15.29 26.77 62.95
N ASN A 351 -14.06 27.30 62.93
CA ASN A 351 -13.46 27.84 64.17
C ASN A 351 -12.07 28.47 63.97
N THR A 352 -12.00 29.73 64.40
CA THR A 352 -10.93 30.38 65.17
C THR A 352 -9.58 30.69 64.50
N LYS A 353 -9.36 32.02 64.36
CA LYS A 353 -8.10 32.80 64.55
C LYS A 353 -6.89 31.95 64.96
N LEU A 354 -5.76 32.01 64.27
CA LEU A 354 -4.91 33.20 64.08
C LEU A 354 -4.03 33.02 62.83
#